data_AF-A0A9P6FF73-F1
#
_entry.id   AF-A0A9P6FF73-F1
#
_cell.length_a   1.000
_cell.length_b   1.000
_cell.length_c   1.000
_cell.angle_alpha   90.00
_cell.angle_beta   90.00
_cell.angle_gamma   90.00
#
_symmetry.space_group_name_H-M   'P 1'
#
loop_
_entity.id
_entity.type
_entity.pdbx_description
1 polymer ?
#
loop_
_entity_poly.entity_id
_entity_poly.type
_entity_poly.pdbx_seq_one_letter_code
_entity_poly.pdbx_strand_id
1 'polypeptide(L)'
;MEKWKKEINSRRAGAGYFLAQPKRLKFDPLEYIENRAIKNSKVAQKLRREWEAWMRDLSSSKNATVSEVAKTARPMKAADLDKYYKNETNQEFEAMVETLDRRYFWTLQCSGRCVEDVLIEAARNIGAGQHEIHSLIIYMSDPFTRNLFTSEEWSEISNTNCDPLPELPNSLMNYLETFNKNHIEDLHRAADAKLPINGNYQHEIHWALRWIRIAVETWLGLYCQRPEPLKSKQKESFYRNDVFGIINSLLRDVQDLVVVHGELTSDDTAARRNDDRTLPIDGILERKKMGPRCDGLVQIQGEPPLNIAVLEAAKEFDTTGSKFLFDTQKVIRTLHDMLRNRLAGLHVRTRRHELTLVGYIVSGPSLMTLYANCPGGYVVRFNPHLRHFKLADDISQFKLNLRILKHLLVTKQLLQTTKGIIHETPSNWDVDGGDDSGDDGGDYDEPHEVDEEVRSSQHVPTTTTRKVQLPKLQTSPGRVTRIRSKSTVHNR
;
A
#
# COMPACT_ATOMS: atom_id res chain seq x y z
N MET A 1 -27.21 -44.88 -8.79
CA MET A 1 -26.58 -44.10 -7.70
C MET A 1 -26.32 -45.07 -6.54
N GLU A 2 -25.06 -45.19 -6.08
CA GLU A 2 -24.72 -46.14 -5.00
C GLU A 2 -25.54 -45.85 -3.74
N LYS A 3 -26.07 -46.91 -3.08
CA LYS A 3 -27.04 -46.78 -1.98
C LYS A 3 -26.54 -45.90 -0.83
N TRP A 4 -25.23 -45.90 -0.56
CA TRP A 4 -24.63 -45.14 0.54
C TRP A 4 -24.55 -43.62 0.26
N LYS A 5 -24.51 -43.19 -1.00
CA LYS A 5 -24.49 -41.75 -1.35
C LYS A 5 -25.78 -41.04 -0.91
N LYS A 6 -26.88 -41.78 -0.74
CA LYS A 6 -28.16 -41.28 -0.19
C LYS A 6 -28.12 -41.05 1.32
N GLU A 7 -27.14 -41.62 2.03
CA GLU A 7 -26.93 -41.43 3.47
C GLU A 7 -26.14 -40.15 3.77
N ILE A 8 -25.46 -39.58 2.75
CA ILE A 8 -24.72 -38.33 2.89
C ILE A 8 -25.70 -37.16 2.93
N ASN A 9 -25.61 -36.36 3.99
CA ASN A 9 -26.25 -35.05 4.02
C ASN A 9 -25.56 -34.11 3.02
N SER A 10 -26.14 -33.98 1.82
CA SER A 10 -25.60 -33.15 0.73
C SER A 10 -25.52 -31.66 1.08
N ARG A 11 -26.26 -31.19 2.11
CA ARG A 11 -26.24 -29.80 2.58
C ARG A 11 -25.05 -29.49 3.50
N ARG A 12 -24.32 -30.52 3.96
CA ARG A 12 -23.17 -30.34 4.84
C ARG A 12 -21.94 -29.93 4.04
N ALA A 13 -21.19 -28.96 4.55
CA ALA A 13 -19.94 -28.53 3.96
C ALA A 13 -18.98 -29.71 3.71
N GLY A 14 -18.43 -29.81 2.50
CA GLY A 14 -17.54 -30.90 2.10
C GLY A 14 -18.24 -32.18 1.64
N ALA A 15 -19.58 -32.22 1.59
CA ALA A 15 -20.31 -33.37 1.06
C ALA A 15 -19.96 -33.67 -0.41
N GLY A 16 -19.64 -32.64 -1.20
CA GLY A 16 -19.22 -32.74 -2.60
C GLY A 16 -18.04 -33.72 -2.80
N TYR A 17 -17.00 -33.63 -1.96
CA TYR A 17 -15.86 -34.57 -1.98
C TYR A 17 -16.32 -36.02 -1.88
N PHE A 18 -17.15 -36.34 -0.89
CA PHE A 18 -17.60 -37.70 -0.63
C PHE A 18 -18.55 -38.20 -1.71
N LEU A 19 -19.44 -37.33 -2.20
CA LEU A 19 -20.36 -37.67 -3.29
C LEU A 19 -19.63 -37.87 -4.63
N ALA A 20 -18.49 -37.21 -4.84
CA ALA A 20 -17.63 -37.36 -6.01
C ALA A 20 -16.76 -38.63 -5.98
N GLN A 21 -16.69 -39.35 -4.86
CA GLN A 21 -15.85 -40.54 -4.74
C GLN A 21 -16.24 -41.62 -5.78
N PRO A 22 -15.24 -42.25 -6.43
CA PRO A 22 -15.46 -43.36 -7.34
C PRO A 22 -15.88 -44.62 -6.56
N LYS A 23 -16.21 -45.71 -7.28
CA LYS A 23 -16.63 -46.99 -6.68
C LYS A 23 -15.63 -47.53 -5.64
N ARG A 24 -14.34 -47.18 -5.80
CA ARG A 24 -13.29 -47.45 -4.82
C ARG A 24 -13.12 -46.23 -3.92
N LEU A 25 -13.69 -46.28 -2.72
CA LEU A 25 -13.63 -45.19 -1.76
C LEU A 25 -12.19 -44.97 -1.27
N LYS A 26 -11.75 -43.72 -1.27
CA LYS A 26 -10.50 -43.29 -0.65
C LYS A 26 -10.77 -41.99 0.09
N PHE A 27 -10.66 -42.01 1.42
CA PHE A 27 -10.79 -40.81 2.23
C PHE A 27 -9.40 -40.31 2.61
N ASP A 28 -8.91 -39.31 1.86
CA ASP A 28 -7.62 -38.67 2.09
C ASP A 28 -7.82 -37.20 2.52
N PRO A 29 -7.28 -36.79 3.68
CA PRO A 29 -7.33 -35.40 4.11
C PRO A 29 -6.83 -34.39 3.08
N LEU A 30 -5.82 -34.72 2.27
CA LEU A 30 -5.27 -33.79 1.26
C LEU A 30 -6.25 -33.54 0.12
N GLU A 31 -6.82 -34.61 -0.45
CA GLU A 31 -7.84 -34.49 -1.50
C GLU A 31 -9.12 -33.80 -0.97
N TYR A 32 -9.45 -34.01 0.31
CA TYR A 32 -10.54 -33.28 0.96
C TYR A 32 -10.23 -31.78 1.08
N ILE A 33 -9.01 -31.40 1.48
CA ILE A 33 -8.60 -29.99 1.52
C ILE A 33 -8.66 -29.37 0.13
N GLU A 34 -8.13 -30.05 -0.89
CA GLU A 34 -8.20 -29.66 -2.30
C GLU A 34 -9.65 -29.44 -2.76
N ASN A 35 -10.55 -30.40 -2.51
CA ASN A 35 -11.96 -30.27 -2.86
C ASN A 35 -12.66 -29.12 -2.13
N ARG A 36 -12.24 -28.82 -0.90
CA ARG A 36 -12.80 -27.70 -0.14
C ARG A 36 -12.33 -26.34 -0.66
N ALA A 37 -11.20 -26.28 -1.39
CA ALA A 37 -10.64 -25.10 -2.02
C ALA A 37 -10.56 -23.85 -1.10
N ILE A 38 -10.44 -24.05 0.22
CA ILE A 38 -10.48 -22.93 1.17
C ILE A 38 -9.09 -22.31 1.25
N LYS A 39 -8.86 -21.23 0.53
CA LYS A 39 -7.57 -20.51 0.47
C LYS A 39 -7.18 -19.72 1.74
N ASN A 40 -7.69 -20.05 2.93
CA ASN A 40 -7.48 -19.22 4.11
C ASN A 40 -7.01 -20.03 5.33
N SER A 41 -5.78 -19.76 5.76
CA SER A 41 -5.13 -20.38 6.92
C SER A 41 -5.93 -20.20 8.22
N LYS A 42 -6.72 -19.12 8.36
CA LYS A 42 -7.61 -18.92 9.52
C LYS A 42 -8.76 -19.94 9.62
N VAL A 43 -8.97 -20.77 8.59
CA VAL A 43 -10.02 -21.80 8.53
C VAL A 43 -9.45 -23.21 8.79
N ALA A 44 -8.13 -23.33 9.04
CA ALA A 44 -7.44 -24.60 9.32
C ALA A 44 -8.11 -25.43 10.42
N GLN A 45 -8.47 -24.82 11.55
CA GLN A 45 -9.16 -25.51 12.65
C GLN A 45 -10.58 -25.92 12.29
N LYS A 46 -11.27 -25.14 11.44
CA LYS A 46 -12.62 -25.47 10.97
C LYS A 46 -12.58 -26.67 10.04
N LEU A 47 -11.65 -26.71 9.08
CA LEU A 47 -11.45 -27.86 8.17
C LEU A 47 -11.16 -29.15 8.95
N ARG A 48 -10.31 -29.06 9.96
CA ARG A 48 -9.99 -30.20 10.82
C ARG A 48 -11.21 -30.74 11.56
N ARG A 49 -12.00 -29.85 12.18
CA ARG A 49 -13.25 -30.22 12.86
C ARG A 49 -14.28 -30.78 11.88
N GLU A 50 -14.40 -30.20 10.69
CA GLU A 50 -15.27 -30.70 9.61
C GLU A 50 -14.89 -32.13 9.22
N TRP A 51 -13.59 -32.38 8.97
CA TRP A 51 -13.06 -33.70 8.62
C TRP A 51 -13.30 -34.74 9.72
N GLU A 52 -12.95 -34.43 10.96
CA GLU A 52 -13.15 -35.32 12.11
C GLU A 52 -14.63 -35.70 12.29
N ALA A 53 -15.52 -34.72 12.12
CA ALA A 53 -16.95 -34.97 12.21
C ALA A 53 -17.47 -35.78 11.00
N TRP A 54 -16.88 -35.65 9.80
CA TRP A 54 -17.25 -36.50 8.66
C TRP A 54 -16.81 -37.94 8.87
N MET A 55 -15.58 -38.16 9.34
CA MET A 55 -15.06 -39.50 9.61
C MET A 55 -15.87 -40.21 10.68
N ARG A 56 -16.31 -39.49 11.73
CA ARG A 56 -17.18 -40.02 12.78
C ARG A 56 -18.53 -40.51 12.23
N ASP A 57 -19.18 -39.71 11.41
CA ASP A 57 -20.51 -40.02 10.88
C ASP A 57 -20.44 -41.16 9.85
N LEU A 58 -19.44 -41.13 8.96
CA LEU A 58 -19.24 -42.19 7.96
C LEU A 58 -18.81 -43.52 8.59
N SER A 59 -18.09 -43.49 9.71
CA SER A 59 -17.75 -44.71 10.50
C SER A 59 -18.99 -45.39 11.09
N SER A 60 -20.12 -44.69 11.16
CA SER A 60 -21.41 -45.20 11.64
C SER A 60 -22.38 -45.54 10.50
N SER A 61 -21.93 -45.49 9.23
CA SER A 61 -22.75 -45.80 8.07
C SER A 61 -23.22 -47.26 8.08
N LYS A 62 -24.42 -47.51 7.54
CA LYS A 62 -24.97 -48.86 7.36
C LYS A 62 -24.25 -49.64 6.26
N ASN A 63 -23.47 -48.95 5.42
CA ASN A 63 -22.65 -49.59 4.41
C ASN A 63 -21.29 -50.01 5.02
N ALA A 64 -21.06 -51.32 5.09
CA ALA A 64 -19.84 -51.89 5.68
C ALA A 64 -18.55 -51.38 5.02
N THR A 65 -18.54 -51.21 3.69
CA THR A 65 -17.38 -50.70 2.96
C THR A 65 -17.09 -49.23 3.31
N VAL A 66 -18.13 -48.40 3.43
CA VAL A 66 -17.98 -46.98 3.83
C VAL A 66 -17.49 -46.87 5.27
N SER A 67 -18.12 -47.61 6.18
CA SER A 67 -17.74 -47.66 7.59
C SER A 67 -16.27 -48.07 7.76
N GLU A 68 -15.83 -49.12 7.06
CA GLU A 68 -14.47 -49.62 7.17
C GLU A 68 -13.43 -48.63 6.62
N VAL A 69 -13.71 -48.02 5.47
CA VAL A 69 -12.83 -46.99 4.89
C VAL A 69 -12.78 -45.73 5.76
N ALA A 70 -13.88 -45.36 6.41
CA ALA A 70 -13.90 -44.23 7.36
C ALA A 70 -13.11 -44.51 8.65
N LYS A 71 -13.20 -45.73 9.19
CA LYS A 71 -12.43 -46.14 10.39
C LYS A 71 -10.93 -46.20 10.14
N THR A 72 -10.55 -46.56 8.91
CA THR A 72 -9.14 -46.64 8.50
C THR A 72 -8.60 -45.31 7.94
N ALA A 73 -9.46 -44.31 7.74
CA ALA A 73 -9.06 -43.00 7.27
C ALA A 73 -8.16 -42.31 8.30
N ARG A 74 -7.03 -41.77 7.83
CA ARG A 74 -6.09 -41.06 8.70
C ARG A 74 -6.68 -39.71 9.18
N PRO A 75 -6.36 -39.27 10.40
CA PRO A 75 -6.77 -37.96 10.87
C PRO A 75 -6.03 -36.86 10.10
N MET A 76 -6.70 -35.73 9.86
CA MET A 76 -6.08 -34.54 9.29
C MET A 76 -5.09 -33.94 10.29
N LYS A 77 -3.82 -33.84 9.90
CA LYS A 77 -2.76 -33.23 10.72
C LYS A 77 -2.54 -31.78 10.29
N ALA A 78 -1.97 -30.96 11.18
CA ALA A 78 -1.54 -29.61 10.84
C ALA A 78 -0.57 -29.62 9.63
N ALA A 79 0.34 -30.59 9.59
CA ALA A 79 1.27 -30.78 8.48
C ALA A 79 0.59 -31.04 7.12
N ASP A 80 -0.62 -31.61 7.08
CA ASP A 80 -1.35 -31.79 5.82
C ASP A 80 -1.85 -30.45 5.27
N LEU A 81 -2.32 -29.57 6.15
CA LEU A 81 -2.73 -28.21 5.80
C LEU A 81 -1.50 -27.38 5.38
N ASP A 82 -0.42 -27.44 6.15
CA ASP A 82 0.82 -26.74 5.84
C ASP A 82 1.37 -27.18 4.48
N LYS A 83 1.34 -28.49 4.18
CA LYS A 83 1.76 -29.04 2.89
C LYS A 83 0.90 -28.54 1.73
N TYR A 84 -0.43 -28.52 1.89
CA TYR A 84 -1.33 -28.05 0.84
C TYR A 84 -1.12 -26.56 0.53
N TYR A 85 -1.16 -25.69 1.55
CA TYR A 85 -0.96 -24.26 1.35
C TYR A 85 0.45 -23.92 0.86
N LYS A 86 1.45 -24.72 1.24
CA LYS A 86 2.82 -24.64 0.71
C LYS A 86 2.84 -24.91 -0.80
N ASN A 87 2.17 -25.96 -1.24
CA ASN A 87 2.10 -26.29 -2.67
C ASN A 87 1.34 -25.22 -3.47
N GLU A 88 0.21 -24.72 -2.95
CA GLU A 88 -0.57 -23.67 -3.62
C GLU A 88 0.25 -22.37 -3.73
N THR A 89 0.92 -21.93 -2.66
CA THR A 89 1.76 -20.73 -2.67
C THR A 89 2.92 -20.87 -3.68
N ASN A 90 3.52 -22.06 -3.79
CA ASN A 90 4.56 -22.32 -4.78
C ASN A 90 4.02 -22.28 -6.21
N GLN A 91 2.82 -22.83 -6.46
CA GLN A 91 2.19 -22.77 -7.78
C GLN A 91 1.86 -21.33 -8.19
N GLU A 92 1.29 -20.53 -7.29
CA GLU A 92 1.02 -19.11 -7.54
C GLU A 92 2.32 -18.33 -7.83
N PHE A 93 3.40 -18.66 -7.12
CA PHE A 93 4.71 -18.05 -7.34
C PHE A 93 5.31 -18.43 -8.70
N GLU A 94 5.32 -19.71 -9.07
CA GLU A 94 5.85 -20.14 -10.38
C GLU A 94 5.01 -19.59 -11.54
N ALA A 95 3.68 -19.59 -11.42
CA ALA A 95 2.80 -18.97 -12.41
C ALA A 95 3.13 -17.47 -12.58
N MET A 96 3.36 -16.74 -11.49
CA MET A 96 3.80 -15.34 -11.55
C MET A 96 5.14 -15.22 -12.29
N VAL A 97 6.12 -16.05 -11.98
CA VAL A 97 7.45 -16.04 -12.64
C VAL A 97 7.34 -16.30 -14.14
N GLU A 98 6.46 -17.22 -14.56
CA GLU A 98 6.23 -17.53 -15.99
C GLU A 98 5.65 -16.34 -16.76
N THR A 99 4.89 -15.44 -16.11
CA THR A 99 4.37 -14.22 -16.75
C THR A 99 5.42 -13.12 -16.94
N LEU A 100 6.59 -13.22 -16.32
CA LEU A 100 7.60 -12.15 -16.35
C LEU A 100 8.43 -12.20 -17.63
N ASP A 101 8.45 -11.09 -18.36
CA ASP A 101 9.33 -10.94 -19.51
C ASP A 101 10.74 -10.54 -19.08
N ARG A 102 11.69 -11.47 -19.27
CA ARG A 102 13.11 -11.34 -18.90
C ARG A 102 13.82 -10.15 -19.53
N ARG A 103 13.33 -9.62 -20.66
CA ARG A 103 13.90 -8.43 -21.31
C ARG A 103 13.82 -7.18 -20.43
N TYR A 104 12.95 -7.18 -19.44
CA TYR A 104 12.77 -6.07 -18.50
C TYR A 104 13.44 -6.30 -17.15
N PHE A 105 14.18 -7.39 -16.96
CA PHE A 105 14.84 -7.64 -15.69
C PHE A 105 15.90 -6.58 -15.41
N TRP A 106 16.07 -6.26 -14.14
CA TRP A 106 17.07 -5.30 -13.71
C TRP A 106 18.44 -5.96 -13.63
N THR A 107 19.26 -5.69 -14.63
CA THR A 107 20.67 -6.10 -14.66
C THR A 107 21.56 -5.09 -13.94
N LEU A 108 22.29 -5.56 -12.93
CA LEU A 108 23.28 -4.77 -12.20
C LEU A 108 24.49 -4.48 -13.08
N GLN A 109 24.91 -3.22 -13.13
CA GLN A 109 26.04 -2.78 -13.92
C GLN A 109 27.37 -3.28 -13.35
N CYS A 110 27.47 -3.38 -12.02
CA CYS A 110 28.72 -3.80 -11.37
C CYS A 110 29.06 -5.29 -11.57
N SER A 111 28.07 -6.17 -11.74
CA SER A 111 28.28 -7.62 -11.81
C SER A 111 27.67 -8.30 -13.03
N GLY A 112 26.74 -7.64 -13.73
CA GLY A 112 25.95 -8.25 -14.81
C GLY A 112 24.87 -9.22 -14.33
N ARG A 113 24.69 -9.41 -13.02
CA ARG A 113 23.63 -10.26 -12.46
C ARG A 113 22.28 -9.56 -12.54
N CYS A 114 21.23 -10.33 -12.81
CA CYS A 114 19.85 -9.84 -12.78
C CYS A 114 19.27 -9.96 -11.37
N VAL A 115 18.73 -8.88 -10.83
CA VAL A 115 18.19 -8.83 -9.47
C VAL A 115 17.02 -9.80 -9.30
N GLU A 116 16.08 -9.82 -10.25
CA GLU A 116 14.93 -10.73 -10.22
C GLU A 116 15.37 -12.21 -10.22
N ASP A 117 16.39 -12.58 -10.99
CA ASP A 117 16.89 -13.96 -11.01
C ASP A 117 17.41 -14.38 -9.63
N VAL A 118 18.15 -13.50 -8.96
CA VAL A 118 18.66 -13.75 -7.60
C VAL A 118 17.52 -13.90 -6.59
N LEU A 119 16.50 -13.04 -6.68
CA LEU A 119 15.33 -13.12 -5.79
C LEU A 119 14.49 -14.37 -6.06
N ILE A 120 14.29 -14.75 -7.33
CA ILE A 120 13.53 -15.93 -7.73
C ILE A 120 14.25 -17.21 -7.26
N GLU A 121 15.56 -17.29 -7.45
CA GLU A 121 16.36 -18.41 -6.97
C GLU A 121 16.28 -18.52 -5.44
N ALA A 122 16.44 -17.41 -4.72
CA ALA A 122 16.32 -17.39 -3.26
C ALA A 122 14.90 -17.81 -2.80
N ALA A 123 13.85 -17.33 -3.47
CA ALA A 123 12.46 -17.70 -3.17
C ALA A 123 12.20 -19.20 -3.36
N ARG A 124 12.75 -19.80 -4.42
CA ARG A 124 12.68 -21.25 -4.65
C ARG A 124 13.40 -22.05 -3.56
N ASN A 125 14.52 -21.54 -3.06
CA ASN A 125 15.35 -22.21 -2.06
C ASN A 125 14.76 -22.18 -0.64
N ILE A 126 14.12 -21.08 -0.24
CA ILE A 126 13.45 -20.99 1.08
C ILE A 126 12.18 -21.87 1.11
N GLY A 127 11.60 -22.15 -0.06
CA GLY A 127 10.33 -22.83 -0.22
C GLY A 127 9.15 -22.00 0.31
N ALA A 128 7.94 -22.57 0.33
CA ALA A 128 6.79 -21.77 0.73
C ALA A 128 6.89 -21.21 2.15
N GLY A 129 6.88 -19.89 2.19
CA GLY A 129 6.84 -19.06 3.38
C GLY A 129 6.41 -17.65 2.96
N GLN A 130 5.88 -16.87 3.90
CA GLN A 130 5.46 -15.49 3.63
C GLN A 130 6.65 -14.52 3.64
N HIS A 131 7.75 -14.83 2.95
CA HIS A 131 8.84 -13.88 2.77
C HIS A 131 8.54 -12.91 1.63
N GLU A 132 8.92 -11.64 1.77
CA GLU A 132 8.57 -10.58 0.80
C GLU A 132 9.20 -10.79 -0.58
N ILE A 133 10.30 -11.53 -0.66
CA ILE A 133 10.98 -11.89 -1.93
C ILE A 133 10.10 -12.69 -2.89
N HIS A 134 9.09 -13.43 -2.40
CA HIS A 134 8.13 -14.12 -3.26
C HIS A 134 7.27 -13.16 -4.09
N SER A 135 7.27 -11.88 -3.74
CA SER A 135 6.62 -10.80 -4.49
C SER A 135 7.65 -9.85 -5.15
N LEU A 136 8.91 -10.28 -5.30
CA LEU A 136 10.01 -9.47 -5.84
C LEU A 136 10.24 -8.16 -5.06
N ILE A 137 10.01 -8.21 -3.74
CA ILE A 137 10.20 -7.07 -2.86
C ILE A 137 11.58 -7.15 -2.19
N ILE A 138 12.33 -6.05 -2.28
CA ILE A 138 13.55 -5.83 -1.51
C ILE A 138 13.25 -4.90 -0.34
N TYR A 139 13.26 -5.44 0.88
CA TYR A 139 13.27 -4.62 2.09
C TYR A 139 14.71 -4.34 2.51
N MET A 140 15.16 -3.09 2.41
CA MET A 140 16.58 -2.74 2.63
C MET A 140 17.07 -2.97 4.06
N SER A 141 16.16 -3.13 5.03
CA SER A 141 16.51 -3.47 6.41
C SER A 141 16.45 -4.97 6.70
N ASP A 142 16.13 -5.82 5.71
CA ASP A 142 16.16 -7.27 5.84
C ASP A 142 17.59 -7.83 5.66
N PRO A 143 18.20 -8.42 6.71
CA PRO A 143 19.51 -9.04 6.60
C PRO A 143 19.53 -10.23 5.63
N PHE A 144 18.41 -10.96 5.50
CA PHE A 144 18.36 -12.12 4.62
C PHE A 144 18.53 -11.69 3.16
N THR A 145 17.71 -10.75 2.69
CA THR A 145 17.79 -10.23 1.32
C THR A 145 19.13 -9.55 1.04
N ARG A 146 19.69 -8.81 2.01
CA ARG A 146 21.01 -8.19 1.87
C ARG A 146 22.11 -9.20 1.58
N ASN A 147 22.08 -10.35 2.23
CA ASN A 147 23.11 -11.37 2.11
C ASN A 147 23.06 -12.15 0.77
N LEU A 148 22.06 -11.91 -0.08
CA LEU A 148 21.98 -12.48 -1.44
C LEU A 148 22.89 -11.75 -2.45
N PHE A 149 23.37 -10.57 -2.08
CA PHE A 149 24.12 -9.65 -2.93
C PHE A 149 25.50 -9.34 -2.33
N THR A 150 26.47 -9.00 -3.17
CA THR A 150 27.75 -8.46 -2.70
C THR A 150 27.59 -7.05 -2.14
N SER A 151 28.62 -6.52 -1.50
CA SER A 151 28.57 -5.15 -0.97
C SER A 151 28.45 -4.10 -2.07
N GLU A 152 29.10 -4.33 -3.22
CA GLU A 152 29.05 -3.49 -4.41
C GLU A 152 27.66 -3.51 -5.05
N GLU A 153 27.11 -4.71 -5.24
CA GLU A 153 25.75 -4.91 -5.76
C GLU A 153 24.71 -4.28 -4.84
N TRP A 154 24.82 -4.47 -3.53
CA TRP A 154 23.91 -3.86 -2.57
C TRP A 154 23.99 -2.34 -2.57
N SER A 155 25.19 -1.78 -2.75
CA SER A 155 25.41 -0.35 -2.92
C SER A 155 24.74 0.15 -4.20
N GLU A 156 24.89 -0.56 -5.33
CA GLU A 156 24.18 -0.23 -6.57
C GLU A 156 22.66 -0.28 -6.36
N ILE A 157 22.14 -1.38 -5.79
CA ILE A 157 20.71 -1.56 -5.51
C ILE A 157 20.15 -0.43 -4.63
N SER A 158 20.94 0.03 -3.66
CA SER A 158 20.55 1.11 -2.74
C SER A 158 20.41 2.46 -3.45
N ASN A 159 21.22 2.72 -4.48
CA ASN A 159 21.38 4.05 -5.07
C ASN A 159 20.73 4.19 -6.45
N THR A 160 20.48 3.08 -7.16
CA THR A 160 19.83 3.12 -8.49
C THR A 160 18.43 3.71 -8.40
N ASN A 161 18.17 4.69 -9.27
CA ASN A 161 16.92 5.45 -9.37
C ASN A 161 16.34 5.79 -7.98
N CYS A 162 17.23 6.26 -7.11
CA CYS A 162 16.89 6.75 -5.78
C CYS A 162 16.95 8.27 -5.80
N ASP A 163 15.85 8.91 -6.19
CA ASP A 163 15.78 10.35 -6.15
C ASP A 163 15.90 10.84 -4.70
N PRO A 164 16.67 11.91 -4.46
CA PRO A 164 16.74 12.49 -3.13
C PRO A 164 15.35 12.98 -2.71
N LEU A 165 15.07 12.88 -1.40
CA LEU A 165 13.86 13.47 -0.84
C LEU A 165 13.80 14.98 -1.15
N PRO A 166 12.61 15.53 -1.43
CA PRO A 166 12.48 16.92 -1.81
C PRO A 166 12.95 17.86 -0.69
N GLU A 167 13.56 18.97 -1.08
CA GLU A 167 13.98 20.01 -0.14
C GLU A 167 12.84 20.98 0.15
N LEU A 168 12.67 21.32 1.43
CA LEU A 168 11.71 22.35 1.82
C LEU A 168 12.25 23.74 1.49
N PRO A 169 11.41 24.66 0.99
CA PRO A 169 11.82 26.04 0.74
C PRO A 169 12.42 26.71 2.00
N ASN A 170 13.45 27.53 1.82
CA ASN A 170 14.10 28.25 2.92
C ASN A 170 13.12 29.09 3.75
N SER A 171 12.10 29.69 3.11
CA SER A 171 11.05 30.44 3.81
C SER A 171 10.27 29.56 4.80
N LEU A 172 9.95 28.33 4.40
CA LEU A 172 9.25 27.35 5.23
C LEU A 172 10.14 26.83 6.36
N MET A 173 11.42 26.58 6.07
CA MET A 173 12.41 26.20 7.07
C MET A 173 12.60 27.29 8.13
N ASN A 174 12.73 28.55 7.70
CA ASN A 174 12.82 29.70 8.60
C ASN A 174 11.57 29.84 9.46
N TYR A 175 10.38 29.59 8.89
CA TYR A 175 9.14 29.59 9.65
C TYR A 175 9.10 28.48 10.72
N LEU A 176 9.49 27.25 10.37
CA LEU A 176 9.59 26.14 11.34
C LEU A 176 10.55 26.46 12.49
N GLU A 177 11.68 27.12 12.19
CA GLU A 177 12.67 27.51 13.20
C GLU A 177 12.12 28.53 14.20
N THR A 178 11.08 29.30 13.85
CA THR A 178 10.42 30.21 14.81
C THR A 178 9.78 29.48 15.98
N PHE A 179 9.43 28.19 15.80
CA PHE A 179 8.89 27.33 16.84
C PHE A 179 9.95 26.55 17.61
N ASN A 180 11.25 26.73 17.31
CA ASN A 180 12.33 26.06 18.04
C ASN A 180 12.53 26.74 19.40
N LYS A 181 11.63 26.43 20.33
CA LYS A 181 11.58 26.94 21.70
C LYS A 181 11.65 25.78 22.68
N ASN A 182 12.17 26.06 23.87
CA ASN A 182 12.38 25.09 24.95
C ASN A 182 11.47 25.36 26.17
N HIS A 183 10.62 26.39 26.10
CA HIS A 183 9.69 26.79 27.15
C HIS A 183 8.27 26.98 26.58
N ILE A 184 7.26 26.66 27.40
CA ILE A 184 5.84 26.70 27.01
C ILE A 184 5.42 28.12 26.63
N GLU A 185 5.81 29.12 27.42
CA GLU A 185 5.46 30.53 27.21
C GLU A 185 6.05 31.07 25.90
N ASP A 186 7.27 30.68 25.59
CA ASP A 186 7.95 31.08 24.35
C ASP A 186 7.30 30.43 23.13
N LEU A 187 6.92 29.15 23.25
CA LEU A 187 6.24 28.44 22.18
C LEU A 187 4.82 28.98 21.95
N HIS A 188 4.10 29.33 23.01
CA HIS A 188 2.81 30.04 22.92
C HIS A 188 2.97 31.36 22.18
N ARG A 189 3.94 32.21 22.58
CA ARG A 189 4.20 33.48 21.90
C ARG A 189 4.55 33.29 20.42
N ALA A 190 5.29 32.24 20.08
CA ALA A 190 5.61 31.91 18.70
C ALA A 190 4.38 31.41 17.92
N ALA A 191 3.54 30.57 18.52
CA ALA A 191 2.28 30.11 17.95
C ALA A 191 1.33 31.29 17.71
N ASP A 192 1.16 32.18 18.68
CA ASP A 192 0.26 33.34 18.63
C ASP A 192 0.72 34.44 17.67
N ALA A 193 1.99 34.42 17.27
CA ALA A 193 2.52 35.37 16.30
C ALA A 193 1.69 35.39 15.01
N LYS A 194 1.55 36.59 14.44
CA LYS A 194 0.90 36.74 13.14
C LYS A 194 1.65 35.89 12.10
N LEU A 195 0.89 35.22 11.24
CA LEU A 195 1.48 34.51 10.10
C LEU A 195 2.35 35.48 9.29
N PRO A 196 3.50 35.02 8.76
CA PRO A 196 4.42 35.86 7.98
C PRO A 196 3.83 36.18 6.60
N ILE A 197 2.78 37.00 6.59
CA ILE A 197 2.05 37.43 5.39
C ILE A 197 2.65 38.76 4.95
N ASN A 198 3.40 38.74 3.85
CA ASN A 198 3.89 39.94 3.19
C ASN A 198 2.90 40.35 2.08
N GLY A 199 1.94 41.22 2.40
CA GLY A 199 0.95 41.72 1.44
C GLY A 199 -0.40 40.98 1.50
N ASN A 200 -1.00 40.72 0.34
CA ASN A 200 -2.31 40.08 0.25
C ASN A 200 -2.25 38.58 0.57
N TYR A 201 -3.37 38.04 1.06
CA TYR A 201 -3.48 36.62 1.35
C TYR A 201 -3.33 35.77 0.06
N GLN A 202 -2.32 34.91 0.02
CA GLN A 202 -2.12 33.88 -0.98
C GLN A 202 -2.51 32.53 -0.40
N HIS A 203 -3.59 31.93 -0.93
CA HIS A 203 -4.14 30.69 -0.38
C HIS A 203 -3.11 29.56 -0.37
N GLU A 204 -2.42 29.31 -1.48
CA GLU A 204 -1.45 28.22 -1.63
C GLU A 204 -0.33 28.23 -0.58
N ILE A 205 0.14 29.42 -0.17
CA ILE A 205 1.22 29.56 0.79
C ILE A 205 0.67 29.67 2.21
N HIS A 206 -0.25 30.59 2.45
CA HIS A 206 -0.70 30.91 3.81
C HIS A 206 -1.60 29.83 4.40
N TRP A 207 -2.30 29.05 3.56
CA TRP A 207 -3.09 27.91 4.02
C TRP A 207 -2.20 26.79 4.57
N ALA A 208 -1.09 26.49 3.88
CA ALA A 208 -0.10 25.53 4.36
C ALA A 208 0.53 25.95 5.70
N LEU A 209 0.91 27.24 5.84
CA LEU A 209 1.47 27.78 7.09
C LEU A 209 0.49 27.68 8.26
N ARG A 210 -0.81 27.88 8.01
CA ARG A 210 -1.85 27.72 9.03
C ARG A 210 -1.90 26.29 9.57
N TRP A 211 -1.83 25.27 8.72
CA TRP A 211 -1.85 23.88 9.17
C TRP A 211 -0.60 23.48 9.95
N ILE A 212 0.55 24.06 9.64
CA ILE A 212 1.79 23.90 10.42
C ILE A 212 1.60 24.49 11.82
N ARG A 213 1.06 25.70 11.92
CA ARG A 213 0.73 26.33 13.21
C ARG A 213 -0.24 25.46 14.01
N ILE A 214 -1.31 24.96 13.39
CA ILE A 214 -2.28 24.06 14.06
C ILE A 214 -1.59 22.79 14.57
N ALA A 215 -0.66 22.21 13.80
CA ALA A 215 0.10 21.03 14.26
C ALA A 215 0.96 21.34 15.50
N VAL A 216 1.63 22.50 15.51
CA VAL A 216 2.42 22.97 16.65
C VAL A 216 1.52 23.24 17.87
N GLU A 217 0.40 23.93 17.68
CA GLU A 217 -0.59 24.21 18.74
C GLU A 217 -1.18 22.92 19.32
N THR A 218 -1.44 21.92 18.47
CA THR A 218 -1.93 20.60 18.90
C THR A 218 -0.94 19.95 19.86
N TRP A 219 0.35 19.88 19.50
CA TRP A 219 1.37 19.34 20.38
C TRP A 219 1.62 20.20 21.63
N LEU A 220 1.65 21.53 21.49
CA LEU A 220 1.76 22.46 22.61
C LEU A 220 0.63 22.23 23.63
N GLY A 221 -0.59 22.02 23.15
CA GLY A 221 -1.74 21.67 23.98
C GLY A 221 -1.50 20.41 24.82
N LEU A 222 -0.83 19.39 24.27
CA LEU A 222 -0.48 18.17 25.00
C LEU A 222 0.53 18.44 26.14
N TYR A 223 1.50 19.34 25.95
CA TYR A 223 2.44 19.72 27.03
C TYR A 223 1.79 20.55 28.14
N CYS A 224 0.73 21.29 27.81
CA CYS A 224 0.02 22.14 28.78
C CYS A 224 -1.00 21.36 29.64
N GLN A 225 -1.37 20.15 29.24
CA GLN A 225 -2.33 19.33 29.99
C GLN A 225 -1.79 18.89 31.36
N ARG A 226 -2.71 18.73 32.30
CA ARG A 226 -2.45 18.27 33.68
C ARG A 226 -3.41 17.13 34.04
N PRO A 227 -2.91 15.90 34.27
CA PRO A 227 -1.52 15.46 34.12
C PRO A 227 -1.05 15.51 32.65
N GLU A 228 0.27 15.60 32.44
CA GLU A 228 0.86 15.60 31.09
C GLU A 228 0.70 14.21 30.45
N PRO A 229 -0.05 14.09 29.33
CA PRO A 229 -0.33 12.79 28.73
C PRO A 229 0.92 12.12 28.15
N LEU A 230 1.88 12.89 27.63
CA LEU A 230 3.10 12.38 27.00
C LEU A 230 4.10 11.75 27.99
N LYS A 231 4.00 12.08 29.29
CA LYS A 231 4.84 11.51 30.35
C LYS A 231 4.36 10.14 30.83
N SER A 232 3.21 9.67 30.34
CA SER A 232 2.62 8.40 30.74
C SER A 232 2.25 7.56 29.53
N LYS A 233 2.10 6.25 29.74
CA LYS A 233 1.76 5.31 28.66
C LYS A 233 0.31 5.49 28.25
N GLN A 234 0.10 5.99 27.03
CA GLN A 234 -1.23 6.21 26.46
C GLN A 234 -1.74 5.03 25.62
N LYS A 235 -3.03 5.07 25.29
CA LYS A 235 -3.67 4.12 24.36
C LYS A 235 -3.23 4.40 22.92
N GLU A 236 -3.31 3.38 22.07
CA GLU A 236 -2.98 3.50 20.63
C GLU A 236 -3.79 4.60 19.94
N SER A 237 -5.09 4.72 20.27
CA SER A 237 -5.96 5.76 19.72
C SER A 237 -5.49 7.19 20.06
N PHE A 238 -4.85 7.39 21.22
CA PHE A 238 -4.31 8.69 21.61
C PHE A 238 -3.17 9.09 20.70
N TYR A 239 -2.21 8.18 20.46
CA TYR A 239 -1.10 8.47 19.56
C TYR A 239 -1.58 8.67 18.12
N ARG A 240 -2.52 7.84 17.65
CA ARG A 240 -3.08 7.95 16.29
C ARG A 240 -3.83 9.26 16.07
N ASN A 241 -4.69 9.66 17.00
CA ASN A 241 -5.61 10.77 16.81
C ASN A 241 -5.09 12.10 17.38
N ASP A 242 -4.60 12.10 18.62
CA ASP A 242 -4.24 13.33 19.33
C ASP A 242 -2.79 13.77 19.05
N VAL A 243 -1.88 12.81 18.81
CA VAL A 243 -0.46 13.12 18.51
C VAL A 243 -0.21 13.20 17.01
N PHE A 244 -0.52 12.12 16.28
CA PHE A 244 -0.23 12.00 14.85
C PHE A 244 -1.43 12.30 13.95
N GLY A 245 -2.57 12.72 14.51
CA GLY A 245 -3.69 13.26 13.75
C GLY A 245 -3.32 14.52 12.96
N ILE A 246 -2.18 15.15 13.29
CA ILE A 246 -1.58 16.22 12.50
C ILE A 246 -1.29 15.82 11.04
N ILE A 247 -1.09 14.52 10.74
CA ILE A 247 -0.91 14.03 9.37
C ILE A 247 -2.14 14.39 8.53
N ASN A 248 -3.35 14.22 9.09
CA ASN A 248 -4.58 14.64 8.43
C ASN A 248 -4.58 16.16 8.21
N SER A 249 -4.31 16.92 9.27
CA SER A 249 -4.26 18.39 9.21
C SER A 249 -3.30 18.92 8.14
N LEU A 250 -2.10 18.34 8.03
CA LEU A 250 -1.08 18.77 7.07
C LEU A 250 -1.40 18.45 5.62
N LEU A 251 -2.33 17.52 5.34
CA LEU A 251 -2.74 17.15 4.00
C LEU A 251 -4.02 17.86 3.54
N ARG A 252 -4.73 18.57 4.43
CA ARG A 252 -6.01 19.26 4.14
C ARG A 252 -5.91 20.42 3.15
N ASP A 253 -4.71 20.96 2.92
CA ASP A 253 -4.46 21.99 1.92
C ASP A 253 -4.07 21.42 0.55
N VAL A 254 -3.91 20.11 0.44
CA VAL A 254 -3.69 19.46 -0.84
C VAL A 254 -5.05 19.13 -1.46
N GLN A 255 -5.38 19.79 -2.56
CA GLN A 255 -6.63 19.56 -3.28
C GLN A 255 -6.80 18.07 -3.62
N ASP A 256 -8.01 17.55 -3.54
CA ASP A 256 -8.41 16.17 -3.83
C ASP A 256 -7.68 15.09 -3.03
N LEU A 257 -6.90 15.44 -2.00
CA LEU A 257 -6.22 14.46 -1.17
C LEU A 257 -6.95 14.31 0.16
N VAL A 258 -7.37 13.09 0.48
CA VAL A 258 -8.13 12.81 1.70
C VAL A 258 -7.48 11.68 2.49
N VAL A 259 -7.40 11.88 3.80
CA VAL A 259 -7.03 10.83 4.75
C VAL A 259 -8.30 10.18 5.26
N VAL A 260 -8.49 8.90 4.96
CA VAL A 260 -9.60 8.09 5.43
C VAL A 260 -9.11 7.23 6.59
N HIS A 261 -9.83 7.26 7.71
CA HIS A 261 -9.54 6.47 8.90
C HIS A 261 -10.55 5.35 9.09
N GLY A 262 -10.13 4.25 9.71
CA GLY A 262 -10.97 3.10 10.03
C GLY A 262 -10.25 1.80 9.74
N GLU A 263 -10.91 0.65 9.91
CA GLU A 263 -10.35 -0.64 9.49
C GLU A 263 -10.55 -0.85 7.97
N LEU A 264 -9.72 -0.19 7.16
CA LEU A 264 -9.89 -0.08 5.72
C LEU A 264 -9.06 -1.13 4.98
N THR A 265 -9.65 -1.76 3.96
CA THR A 265 -8.90 -2.59 3.02
C THR A 265 -8.63 -1.78 1.77
N SER A 266 -7.38 -1.77 1.30
CA SER A 266 -7.06 -1.18 0.00
C SER A 266 -7.78 -1.94 -1.12
N ASP A 267 -8.51 -1.21 -1.96
CA ASP A 267 -9.15 -1.76 -3.16
C ASP A 267 -8.14 -2.42 -4.09
N ASP A 268 -6.89 -1.94 -4.07
CA ASP A 268 -5.80 -2.50 -4.87
C ASP A 268 -5.44 -3.92 -4.45
N THR A 269 -5.32 -4.15 -3.14
CA THR A 269 -5.11 -5.51 -2.60
C THR A 269 -6.33 -6.39 -2.83
N ALA A 270 -7.53 -5.81 -2.77
CA ALA A 270 -8.75 -6.54 -3.07
C ALA A 270 -8.80 -6.95 -4.55
N ALA A 271 -8.49 -6.05 -5.49
CA ALA A 271 -8.44 -6.34 -6.92
C ALA A 271 -7.49 -7.51 -7.21
N ARG A 272 -6.23 -7.41 -6.77
CA ARG A 272 -5.23 -8.48 -6.94
C ARG A 272 -5.69 -9.84 -6.41
N ARG A 273 -6.36 -9.86 -5.25
CA ARG A 273 -6.84 -11.12 -4.64
C ARG A 273 -8.03 -11.75 -5.37
N ASN A 274 -8.71 -10.99 -6.21
CA ASN A 274 -9.91 -11.42 -6.92
C ASN A 274 -9.76 -11.33 -8.45
N ASP A 275 -8.53 -11.26 -8.97
CA ASP A 275 -8.26 -11.12 -10.41
C ASP A 275 -8.86 -12.29 -11.21
N ASP A 276 -8.77 -13.51 -10.66
CA ASP A 276 -9.35 -14.73 -11.25
C ASP A 276 -10.82 -14.98 -10.84
N ARG A 277 -11.50 -14.02 -10.21
CA ARG A 277 -12.86 -14.24 -9.70
C ARG A 277 -13.87 -14.20 -10.85
N THR A 278 -14.39 -15.36 -11.22
CA THR A 278 -15.39 -15.53 -12.29
C THR A 278 -16.81 -15.72 -11.74
N LEU A 279 -17.80 -15.62 -12.63
CA LEU A 279 -19.19 -15.97 -12.31
C LEU A 279 -19.27 -17.47 -11.98
N PRO A 280 -19.97 -17.85 -10.90
CA PRO A 280 -20.04 -19.24 -10.47
C PRO A 280 -20.89 -20.05 -11.46
N ILE A 281 -20.33 -21.16 -11.95
CA ILE A 281 -21.04 -22.11 -12.83
C ILE A 281 -22.12 -22.88 -12.05
N ASP A 282 -21.95 -23.05 -10.74
CA ASP A 282 -22.83 -23.81 -9.84
C ASP A 282 -23.77 -22.92 -8.99
N GLY A 283 -23.80 -21.61 -9.28
CA GLY A 283 -24.62 -20.63 -8.57
C GLY A 283 -24.12 -20.24 -7.18
N ILE A 284 -22.98 -20.77 -6.70
CA ILE A 284 -22.40 -20.42 -5.40
C ILE A 284 -21.34 -19.33 -5.58
N LEU A 285 -21.73 -18.07 -5.41
CA LEU A 285 -20.79 -16.95 -5.51
C LEU A 285 -19.83 -16.94 -4.31
N GLU A 286 -18.55 -17.15 -4.57
CA GLU A 286 -17.52 -17.02 -3.54
C GLU A 286 -17.48 -15.58 -3.00
N ARG A 287 -17.30 -15.44 -1.67
CA ARG A 287 -17.14 -14.12 -1.04
C ARG A 287 -15.88 -13.44 -1.57
N LYS A 288 -15.98 -12.13 -1.88
CA LYS A 288 -14.85 -11.29 -2.27
C LYS A 288 -13.73 -11.43 -1.23
N LYS A 289 -12.54 -11.83 -1.67
CA LYS A 289 -11.35 -11.90 -0.80
C LYS A 289 -10.91 -10.47 -0.48
N MET A 290 -10.73 -10.19 0.80
CA MET A 290 -10.22 -8.89 1.26
C MET A 290 -8.74 -8.99 1.60
N GLY A 291 -8.03 -7.90 1.38
CA GLY A 291 -6.68 -7.68 1.88
C GLY A 291 -6.64 -7.48 3.41
N PRO A 292 -5.43 -7.27 3.97
CA PRO A 292 -5.30 -6.81 5.34
C PRO A 292 -6.00 -5.44 5.50
N ARG A 293 -6.53 -5.20 6.71
CA ARG A 293 -7.22 -3.93 7.04
C ARG A 293 -6.26 -2.98 7.73
N CYS A 294 -5.91 -1.86 7.13
CA CYS A 294 -5.06 -0.81 7.71
C CYS A 294 -5.89 0.19 8.52
N ASP A 295 -5.26 0.96 9.42
CA ASP A 295 -5.92 1.98 10.26
C ASP A 295 -6.28 3.27 9.50
N GLY A 296 -5.58 3.53 8.40
CA GLY A 296 -5.87 4.65 7.52
C GLY A 296 -5.25 4.50 6.14
N LEU A 297 -5.85 5.21 5.19
CA LEU A 297 -5.38 5.31 3.81
C LEU A 297 -5.40 6.79 3.40
N VAL A 298 -4.43 7.19 2.59
CA VAL A 298 -4.46 8.48 1.90
C VAL A 298 -4.86 8.23 0.47
N GLN A 299 -5.91 8.91 0.03
CA GLN A 299 -6.55 8.71 -1.25
C GLN A 299 -6.58 10.01 -2.05
N ILE A 300 -6.33 9.90 -3.35
CA ILE A 300 -6.72 10.91 -4.33
C ILE A 300 -8.21 10.69 -4.62
N GLN A 301 -9.02 11.71 -4.40
CA GLN A 301 -10.44 11.71 -4.72
C GLN A 301 -10.65 11.57 -6.23
N GLY A 302 -11.70 10.85 -6.58
CA GLY A 302 -12.06 10.50 -7.95
C GLY A 302 -12.99 9.29 -7.93
N GLU A 303 -13.46 8.90 -9.11
CA GLU A 303 -14.28 7.71 -9.30
C GLU A 303 -13.55 6.74 -10.25
N PRO A 304 -12.89 5.68 -9.74
CA PRO A 304 -12.71 5.30 -8.32
C PRO A 304 -11.59 6.09 -7.61
N PRO A 305 -11.60 6.16 -6.26
CA PRO A 305 -10.53 6.80 -5.50
C PRO A 305 -9.23 6.00 -5.59
N LEU A 306 -8.09 6.69 -5.64
CA LEU A 306 -6.77 6.06 -5.79
C LEU A 306 -5.98 6.18 -4.48
N ASN A 307 -5.71 5.05 -3.83
CA ASN A 307 -4.83 4.99 -2.66
C ASN A 307 -3.38 5.33 -3.06
N ILE A 308 -2.70 6.18 -2.29
CA ILE A 308 -1.28 6.54 -2.49
C ILE A 308 -0.42 6.49 -1.23
N ALA A 309 -1.02 6.40 -0.04
CA ALA A 309 -0.30 6.11 1.19
C ALA A 309 -1.12 5.29 2.18
N VAL A 310 -0.42 4.64 3.12
CA VAL A 310 -0.99 3.77 4.14
C VAL A 310 -0.60 4.27 5.52
N LEU A 311 -1.51 4.17 6.49
CA LEU A 311 -1.26 4.47 7.89
C LEU A 311 -1.63 3.25 8.76
N GLU A 312 -0.71 2.87 9.62
CA GLU A 312 -0.87 1.79 10.59
C GLU A 312 -0.47 2.31 11.98
N ALA A 313 -1.26 1.97 13.00
CA ALA A 313 -1.01 2.35 14.38
C ALA A 313 -0.78 1.13 15.26
N ALA A 314 0.19 1.23 16.15
CA ALA A 314 0.51 0.25 17.16
C ALA A 314 0.67 0.95 18.51
N LYS A 315 0.23 0.27 19.56
CA LYS A 315 0.29 0.78 20.93
C LYS A 315 1.72 1.09 21.41
N GLU A 316 2.70 0.27 21.06
CA GLU A 316 4.05 0.30 21.63
C GLU A 316 5.09 0.15 20.53
N PHE A 317 6.18 0.92 20.60
CA PHE A 317 7.32 0.76 19.72
C PHE A 317 8.26 -0.31 20.28
N ASP A 318 8.19 -1.49 19.68
CA ASP A 318 9.12 -2.58 19.93
C ASP A 318 9.57 -3.12 18.58
N THR A 319 10.75 -2.70 18.13
CA THR A 319 11.33 -3.14 16.84
C THR A 319 11.63 -4.63 16.77
N THR A 320 11.73 -5.29 17.91
CA THR A 320 11.94 -6.75 18.01
C THR A 320 10.64 -7.52 18.23
N GLY A 321 9.56 -6.80 18.53
CA GLY A 321 8.25 -7.38 18.81
C GLY A 321 7.64 -7.96 17.55
N SER A 322 7.11 -9.18 17.65
CA SER A 322 6.45 -9.84 16.53
C SER A 322 5.31 -8.99 15.95
N LYS A 323 4.58 -8.25 16.80
CA LYS A 323 3.51 -7.34 16.35
C LYS A 323 4.05 -6.27 15.38
N PHE A 324 5.15 -5.60 15.73
CA PHE A 324 5.74 -4.56 14.88
C PHE A 324 6.23 -5.12 13.54
N LEU A 325 6.83 -6.31 13.55
CA LEU A 325 7.26 -6.99 12.33
C LEU A 325 6.06 -7.34 11.43
N PHE A 326 4.98 -7.87 12.01
CA PHE A 326 3.74 -8.17 11.28
C PHE A 326 3.07 -6.91 10.73
N ASP A 327 3.00 -5.82 11.51
CA ASP A 327 2.40 -4.56 11.09
C ASP A 327 3.25 -3.90 9.98
N THR A 328 4.57 -3.98 10.09
CA THR A 328 5.49 -3.54 9.02
C THR A 328 5.30 -4.34 7.74
N GLN A 329 5.26 -5.66 7.85
CA GLN A 329 5.03 -6.56 6.72
C GLN A 329 3.68 -6.27 6.02
N LYS A 330 2.64 -6.01 6.81
CA LYS A 330 1.32 -5.64 6.32
C LYS A 330 1.34 -4.34 5.51
N VAL A 331 2.04 -3.31 6.00
CA VAL A 331 2.19 -2.04 5.28
C VAL A 331 3.00 -2.24 3.99
N ILE A 332 4.10 -3.00 4.03
CA ILE A 332 4.93 -3.33 2.85
C ILE A 332 4.06 -3.98 1.76
N ARG A 333 3.28 -5.01 2.10
CA ARG A 333 2.42 -5.70 1.13
C ARG A 333 1.33 -4.80 0.56
N THR A 334 0.72 -3.99 1.41
CA THR A 334 -0.34 -3.06 0.97
C THR A 334 0.22 -2.02 0.00
N LEU A 335 1.38 -1.44 0.32
CA LEU A 335 2.06 -0.49 -0.56
C LEU A 335 2.56 -1.13 -1.85
N HIS A 336 3.06 -2.37 -1.81
CA HIS A 336 3.45 -3.11 -3.00
C HIS A 336 2.26 -3.30 -3.94
N ASP A 337 1.12 -3.76 -3.43
CA ASP A 337 -0.09 -3.98 -4.23
C ASP A 337 -0.61 -2.66 -4.81
N MET A 338 -0.61 -1.59 -4.02
CA MET A 338 -0.96 -0.24 -4.48
C MET A 338 -0.02 0.23 -5.59
N LEU A 339 1.30 0.12 -5.39
CA LEU A 339 2.30 0.56 -6.36
C LEU A 339 2.15 -0.22 -7.67
N ARG A 340 2.03 -1.55 -7.61
CA ARG A 340 1.86 -2.40 -8.79
C ARG A 340 0.64 -2.00 -9.62
N ASN A 341 -0.48 -1.73 -8.97
CA ASN A 341 -1.69 -1.29 -9.69
C ASN A 341 -1.52 0.08 -10.34
N ARG A 342 -0.84 1.03 -9.69
CA ARG A 342 -0.52 2.33 -10.32
C ARG A 342 0.45 2.16 -11.49
N LEU A 343 1.45 1.30 -11.37
CA LEU A 343 2.40 1.00 -12.45
C LEU A 343 1.77 0.28 -13.64
N ALA A 344 0.66 -0.43 -13.44
CA ALA A 344 -0.14 -1.02 -14.51
C ALA A 344 -0.92 0.04 -15.30
N GLY A 345 -1.43 1.07 -14.62
CA GLY A 345 -2.12 2.21 -15.27
C GLY A 345 -1.16 3.21 -15.96
N LEU A 346 0.11 3.23 -15.56
CA LEU A 346 1.14 4.08 -16.18
C LEU A 346 1.54 3.52 -17.56
N HIS A 347 1.09 4.17 -18.63
CA HIS A 347 1.45 3.84 -20.02
C HIS A 347 2.97 3.90 -20.28
N VAL A 348 3.68 4.77 -19.55
CA VAL A 348 5.11 5.03 -19.77
C VAL A 348 5.96 4.27 -18.75
N ARG A 349 6.48 3.10 -19.16
CA ARG A 349 7.35 2.25 -18.32
C ARG A 349 8.63 2.95 -17.85
N THR A 350 9.11 3.97 -18.56
CA THR A 350 10.33 4.69 -18.19
C THR A 350 10.16 5.58 -16.96
N ARG A 351 8.93 6.00 -16.61
CA ARG A 351 8.65 6.87 -15.44
C ARG A 351 8.34 6.09 -14.15
N ARG A 352 8.39 4.75 -14.19
CA ARG A 352 8.03 3.89 -13.05
C ARG A 352 8.83 4.17 -11.79
N HIS A 353 10.07 4.61 -11.95
CA HIS A 353 10.97 4.93 -10.84
C HIS A 353 10.64 6.26 -10.16
N GLU A 354 9.96 7.18 -10.85
CA GLU A 354 9.52 8.48 -10.31
C GLU A 354 8.37 8.31 -9.30
N LEU A 355 7.61 7.21 -9.42
CA LEU A 355 6.48 6.94 -8.53
C LEU A 355 6.96 6.39 -7.18
N THR A 356 6.70 7.16 -6.12
CA THR A 356 6.99 6.73 -4.74
C THR A 356 5.73 6.80 -3.88
N LEU A 357 5.41 5.69 -3.20
CA LEU A 357 4.34 5.64 -2.21
C LEU A 357 4.90 5.68 -0.80
N VAL A 358 4.10 6.18 0.16
CA VAL A 358 4.51 6.41 1.54
C VAL A 358 3.70 5.55 2.51
N GLY A 359 4.36 4.90 3.45
CA GLY A 359 3.75 4.22 4.59
C GLY A 359 4.10 4.89 5.90
N TYR A 360 3.11 5.17 6.74
CA TYR A 360 3.30 5.67 8.09
C TYR A 360 3.00 4.56 9.08
N ILE A 361 3.95 4.27 9.96
CA ILE A 361 3.76 3.37 11.10
C ILE A 361 3.93 4.20 12.37
N VAL A 362 2.83 4.41 13.06
CA VAL A 362 2.78 5.10 14.36
C VAL A 362 2.84 4.04 15.44
N SER A 363 3.82 4.11 16.33
CA SER A 363 4.01 3.12 17.38
C SER A 363 4.29 3.83 18.70
N GLY A 364 3.27 4.00 19.54
CA GLY A 364 3.38 4.91 20.68
C GLY A 364 3.79 6.34 20.24
N PRO A 365 4.77 7.00 20.90
CA PRO A 365 5.25 8.32 20.50
C PRO A 365 6.21 8.29 19.29
N SER A 366 6.44 7.11 18.70
CA SER A 366 7.34 6.95 17.56
C SER A 366 6.61 6.99 16.23
N LEU A 367 7.24 7.61 15.23
CA LEU A 367 6.84 7.59 13.83
C LEU A 367 7.93 6.91 13.01
N MET A 368 7.56 5.87 12.28
CA MET A 368 8.37 5.29 11.22
C MET A 368 7.73 5.58 9.87
N THR A 369 8.55 5.93 8.88
CA THR A 369 8.10 6.13 7.50
C THR A 369 8.79 5.14 6.57
N LEU A 370 7.99 4.44 5.77
CA LEU A 370 8.42 3.56 4.71
C LEU A 370 8.21 4.24 3.35
N TYR A 371 9.16 4.06 2.45
CA TYR A 371 9.06 4.52 1.07
C TYR A 371 9.12 3.32 0.14
N ALA A 372 8.14 3.21 -0.76
CA ALA A 372 8.05 2.16 -1.76
C ALA A 372 8.28 2.76 -3.15
N ASN A 373 9.30 2.29 -3.86
CA ASN A 373 9.59 2.72 -5.23
C ASN A 373 10.03 1.54 -6.11
N CYS A 374 10.05 1.75 -7.43
CA CYS A 374 10.45 0.75 -8.42
C CYS A 374 11.80 1.15 -9.03
N PRO A 375 12.95 0.74 -8.47
CA PRO A 375 14.26 1.15 -8.98
C PRO A 375 14.56 0.58 -10.38
N GLY A 376 14.04 -0.60 -10.71
CA GLY A 376 14.27 -1.25 -11.99
C GLY A 376 13.45 -2.53 -12.14
N GLY A 377 13.14 -2.86 -13.39
CA GLY A 377 12.42 -4.08 -13.77
C GLY A 377 11.09 -4.27 -13.07
N TYR A 378 10.92 -5.42 -12.40
CA TYR A 378 9.73 -5.78 -11.64
C TYR A 378 9.92 -5.66 -10.12
N VAL A 379 11.10 -5.22 -9.69
CA VAL A 379 11.47 -5.17 -8.28
C VAL A 379 10.85 -3.95 -7.60
N VAL A 380 10.21 -4.19 -6.45
CA VAL A 380 9.80 -3.10 -5.56
C VAL A 380 10.77 -3.01 -4.40
N ARG A 381 11.35 -1.82 -4.20
CA ARG A 381 12.29 -1.56 -3.12
C ARG A 381 11.61 -0.78 -2.01
N PHE A 382 11.83 -1.22 -0.78
CA PHE A 382 11.44 -0.53 0.43
C PHE A 382 12.67 -0.07 1.21
N ASN A 383 12.67 1.21 1.60
CA ASN A 383 13.65 1.86 2.49
C ASN A 383 15.07 2.12 1.96
N PRO A 384 15.26 2.96 0.94
CA PRO A 384 16.51 3.71 0.81
C PRO A 384 16.68 4.81 1.90
N HIS A 385 15.58 5.25 2.55
CA HIS A 385 15.56 6.40 3.46
C HIS A 385 14.79 6.16 4.77
N LEU A 386 14.88 4.97 5.37
CA LEU A 386 14.17 4.68 6.62
C LEU A 386 14.45 5.78 7.67
N ARG A 387 13.39 6.46 8.10
CA ARG A 387 13.46 7.45 9.18
C ARG A 387 12.59 6.98 10.33
N HIS A 388 13.20 6.94 11.49
CA HIS A 388 12.54 6.74 12.75
C HIS A 388 12.65 8.03 13.56
N PHE A 389 11.51 8.51 14.04
CA PHE A 389 11.43 9.67 14.90
C PHE A 389 10.68 9.32 16.17
N LYS A 390 11.08 9.94 17.27
CA LYS A 390 10.39 9.86 18.55
C LYS A 390 9.95 11.26 18.94
N LEU A 391 8.67 11.42 19.25
CA LEU A 391 8.14 12.65 19.82
C LEU A 391 8.78 12.89 21.20
N ALA A 392 9.14 14.14 21.49
CA ALA A 392 9.63 14.52 22.81
C ALA A 392 8.53 14.38 23.86
N ASP A 393 8.87 13.84 25.03
CA ASP A 393 8.00 13.81 26.21
C ASP A 393 8.06 15.09 27.04
N ASP A 394 9.11 15.89 26.86
CA ASP A 394 9.33 17.17 27.53
C ASP A 394 9.51 18.33 26.55
N ILE A 395 8.98 19.50 26.91
CA ILE A 395 9.00 20.71 26.08
C ILE A 395 10.42 21.22 25.81
N SER A 396 11.38 20.96 26.71
CA SER A 396 12.79 21.34 26.52
C SER A 396 13.40 20.70 25.26
N GLN A 397 12.80 19.59 24.79
CA GLN A 397 13.24 18.84 23.62
C GLN A 397 12.33 19.03 22.40
N PHE A 398 11.48 20.08 22.37
CA PHE A 398 10.52 20.32 21.29
C PHE A 398 11.15 20.37 19.88
N LYS A 399 12.45 20.67 19.77
CA LYS A 399 13.23 20.55 18.53
C LYS A 399 13.12 19.17 17.86
N LEU A 400 12.94 18.09 18.62
CA LEU A 400 12.70 16.75 18.07
C LEU A 400 11.36 16.66 17.34
N ASN A 401 10.33 17.32 17.86
CA ASN A 401 9.01 17.39 17.23
C ASN A 401 9.08 18.17 15.91
N LEU A 402 9.88 19.24 15.86
CA LEU A 402 10.11 19.97 14.61
C LEU A 402 10.79 19.11 13.53
N ARG A 403 11.63 18.15 13.90
CA ARG A 403 12.19 17.18 12.94
C ARG A 403 11.11 16.28 12.35
N ILE A 404 10.15 15.84 13.18
CA ILE A 404 8.96 15.09 12.72
C ILE A 404 8.14 15.95 11.76
N LEU A 405 7.84 17.18 12.14
CA LEU A 405 7.05 18.10 11.33
C LEU A 405 7.72 18.41 9.98
N LYS A 406 9.03 18.67 9.99
CA LYS A 406 9.84 18.83 8.78
C LYS A 406 9.71 17.59 7.88
N HIS A 407 9.87 16.40 8.45
CA HIS A 407 9.76 15.15 7.70
C HIS A 407 8.36 14.94 7.11
N LEU A 408 7.30 15.22 7.87
CA LEU A 408 5.93 15.12 7.37
C LEU A 408 5.69 16.08 6.20
N LEU A 409 6.24 17.30 6.24
CA LEU A 409 6.16 18.26 5.14
C LEU A 409 6.90 17.78 3.88
N VAL A 410 8.05 17.11 4.04
CA VAL A 410 8.77 16.46 2.93
C VAL A 410 7.93 15.33 2.34
N THR A 411 7.34 14.46 3.18
CA THR A 411 6.47 13.38 2.68
C THR A 411 5.21 13.92 2.00
N LYS A 412 4.69 15.06 2.44
CA LYS A 412 3.57 15.73 1.78
C LYS A 412 3.94 16.20 0.37
N GLN A 413 5.11 16.83 0.18
CA GLN A 413 5.58 17.22 -1.15
C GLN A 413 5.72 15.99 -2.05
N LEU A 414 6.23 14.88 -1.52
CA LEU A 414 6.33 13.62 -2.26
C LEU A 414 4.94 13.10 -2.69
N LEU A 415 3.94 13.14 -1.81
CA LEU A 415 2.57 12.75 -2.15
C LEU A 415 1.95 13.67 -3.22
N GLN A 416 2.27 14.97 -3.21
CA GLN A 416 1.85 15.91 -4.25
C GLN A 416 2.50 15.57 -5.60
N THR A 417 3.79 15.26 -5.62
CA THR A 417 4.50 14.81 -6.84
C THR A 417 3.89 13.51 -7.37
N THR A 418 3.67 12.52 -6.50
CA THR A 418 3.02 11.24 -6.84
C THR A 418 1.62 11.47 -7.42
N LYS A 419 0.82 12.38 -6.83
CA LYS A 419 -0.48 12.79 -7.38
C LYS A 419 -0.32 13.39 -8.78
N GLY A 420 0.65 14.28 -8.98
CA GLY A 420 0.93 14.90 -10.29
C GLY A 420 1.25 13.86 -11.37
N ILE A 421 2.15 12.92 -11.07
CA ILE A 421 2.54 11.83 -12.00
C ILE A 421 1.33 10.98 -12.39
N ILE A 422 0.46 10.66 -11.43
CA ILE A 422 -0.75 9.87 -11.68
C ILE A 422 -1.73 10.63 -12.60
N HIS A 423 -1.93 11.93 -12.40
CA HIS A 423 -2.85 12.73 -13.23
C HIS A 423 -2.28 13.14 -14.60
N GLU A 424 -0.96 13.29 -14.74
CA GLU A 424 -0.31 13.54 -16.03
C GLU A 424 -0.43 12.36 -17.01
N THR A 425 -0.79 11.18 -16.50
CA THR A 425 -1.07 10.02 -17.33
C THR A 425 -2.46 10.19 -17.94
N PRO A 426 -2.60 10.32 -19.28
CA PRO A 426 -3.90 10.58 -19.87
C PRO A 426 -4.88 9.48 -19.50
N SER A 427 -5.99 9.86 -18.88
CA SER A 427 -7.18 9.03 -18.70
C SER A 427 -7.91 8.88 -20.05
N ASN A 428 -7.24 8.37 -21.08
CA ASN A 428 -7.89 7.99 -22.33
C ASN A 428 -8.05 6.48 -22.38
N TRP A 429 -9.19 6.02 -21.86
CA TRP A 429 -9.84 4.85 -22.42
C TRP A 429 -10.48 5.28 -23.74
N ASP A 430 -9.71 5.23 -24.81
CA ASP A 430 -10.26 4.94 -26.13
C ASP A 430 -9.67 3.59 -26.53
N VAL A 431 -10.55 2.60 -26.54
CA VAL A 431 -10.31 1.28 -27.10
C VAL A 431 -10.09 1.49 -28.59
N ASP A 432 -8.85 1.61 -29.03
CA ASP A 432 -8.55 1.61 -30.45
C ASP A 432 -8.46 0.16 -30.95
N GLY A 433 -9.55 -0.26 -31.58
CA GLY A 433 -9.52 -1.09 -32.78
C GLY A 433 -9.20 -2.57 -32.61
N GLY A 434 -10.02 -3.29 -31.84
CA GLY A 434 -10.24 -4.70 -32.15
C GLY A 434 -11.19 -4.80 -33.34
N ASP A 435 -10.66 -5.15 -34.52
CA ASP A 435 -11.44 -5.62 -35.65
C ASP A 435 -12.36 -6.75 -35.18
N ASP A 436 -13.66 -6.47 -35.08
CA ASP A 436 -14.69 -7.51 -34.96
C ASP A 436 -15.61 -7.39 -36.17
N SER A 437 -15.19 -8.06 -37.25
CA SER A 437 -16.07 -8.41 -38.36
C SER A 437 -16.64 -9.79 -38.05
N GLY A 438 -17.89 -9.81 -37.59
CA GLY A 438 -18.56 -11.03 -37.13
C GLY A 438 -20.05 -10.82 -36.93
N ASP A 439 -20.73 -10.61 -38.06
CA ASP A 439 -22.16 -10.81 -38.31
C ASP A 439 -22.77 -11.96 -37.48
N ASP A 440 -23.86 -11.69 -36.74
CA ASP A 440 -25.15 -12.36 -37.00
C ASP A 440 -26.26 -11.86 -36.07
N GLY A 441 -27.39 -11.54 -36.71
CA GLY A 441 -28.56 -10.87 -36.15
C GLY A 441 -29.41 -11.64 -35.15
N GLY A 442 -30.37 -10.90 -34.60
CA GLY A 442 -31.40 -11.40 -33.70
C GLY A 442 -32.33 -10.29 -33.25
N ASP A 443 -33.27 -9.96 -34.14
CA ASP A 443 -34.49 -9.18 -33.88
C ASP A 443 -35.10 -9.49 -32.50
N TYR A 444 -35.30 -8.45 -31.70
CA TYR A 444 -36.42 -8.37 -30.77
C TYR A 444 -36.97 -6.95 -30.78
N ASP A 445 -38.06 -6.80 -31.55
CA ASP A 445 -39.06 -5.75 -31.42
C ASP A 445 -39.58 -5.68 -29.97
N GLU A 446 -39.67 -4.48 -29.39
CA GLU A 446 -40.82 -4.06 -28.58
C GLU A 446 -40.92 -2.52 -28.53
N PRO A 447 -42.12 -1.96 -28.36
CA PRO A 447 -42.54 -0.77 -29.10
C PRO A 447 -42.45 0.55 -28.32
N HIS A 448 -42.47 1.60 -29.13
CA HIS A 448 -42.76 3.00 -28.82
C HIS A 448 -43.85 3.23 -27.76
N GLU A 449 -43.53 4.06 -26.77
CA GLU A 449 -44.46 5.08 -26.29
C GLU A 449 -43.78 6.46 -26.38
N VAL A 450 -44.46 7.32 -27.13
CA VAL A 450 -44.13 8.71 -27.44
C VAL A 450 -44.90 9.55 -26.45
N ASP A 451 -44.22 10.42 -25.72
CA ASP A 451 -44.83 11.65 -25.22
C ASP A 451 -43.85 12.80 -25.49
N GLU A 452 -44.11 13.48 -26.61
CA GLU A 452 -43.65 14.85 -26.86
C GLU A 452 -44.48 15.80 -25.99
N GLU A 453 -43.85 16.59 -25.13
CA GLU A 453 -44.34 17.95 -24.92
C GLU A 453 -43.22 19.00 -24.94
N VAL A 454 -43.51 20.03 -25.73
CA VAL A 454 -42.66 21.08 -26.27
C VAL A 454 -42.42 22.21 -25.23
N ARG A 455 -41.28 22.91 -25.40
CA ARG A 455 -41.02 24.36 -25.16
C ARG A 455 -40.11 24.69 -23.95
N SER A 456 -38.87 25.11 -24.23
CA SER A 456 -38.59 26.50 -24.61
C SER A 456 -37.08 26.77 -24.63
N SER A 457 -36.68 27.48 -25.68
CA SER A 457 -35.38 28.09 -25.92
C SER A 457 -34.98 29.11 -24.84
N GLN A 458 -33.70 29.18 -24.48
CA GLN A 458 -32.95 30.45 -24.45
C GLN A 458 -31.42 30.26 -24.36
N HIS A 459 -30.78 30.77 -25.41
CA HIS A 459 -29.39 31.23 -25.61
C HIS A 459 -28.32 31.05 -24.52
N VAL A 460 -27.23 30.40 -24.95
CA VAL A 460 -25.86 30.51 -24.41
C VAL A 460 -25.09 31.56 -25.23
N PRO A 461 -24.42 32.56 -24.64
CA PRO A 461 -23.45 33.39 -25.36
C PRO A 461 -22.06 32.73 -25.33
N THR A 462 -21.55 32.49 -26.53
CA THR A 462 -20.14 32.22 -26.85
C THR A 462 -19.24 33.33 -26.33
N THR A 463 -18.24 33.00 -25.50
CA THR A 463 -17.20 33.96 -25.09
C THR A 463 -15.90 33.66 -25.84
N THR A 464 -15.50 34.67 -26.60
CA THR A 464 -14.32 34.77 -27.45
C THR A 464 -13.00 34.60 -26.68
N THR A 465 -12.12 33.77 -27.23
CA THR A 465 -10.71 33.63 -26.89
C THR A 465 -9.97 34.95 -27.09
N ARG A 466 -9.53 35.59 -26.00
CA ARG A 466 -8.62 36.75 -26.05
C ARG A 466 -7.22 36.31 -25.66
N LYS A 467 -6.37 36.11 -26.66
CA LYS A 467 -4.91 35.97 -26.49
C LYS A 467 -4.37 37.22 -25.80
N VAL A 468 -3.88 37.08 -24.58
CA VAL A 468 -3.10 38.12 -23.89
C VAL A 468 -1.64 37.97 -24.27
N GLN A 469 -1.10 39.02 -24.86
CA GLN A 469 0.26 39.15 -25.36
C GLN A 469 1.16 39.58 -24.21
N LEU A 470 2.15 38.74 -23.85
CA LEU A 470 3.17 39.06 -22.85
C LEU A 470 4.10 40.19 -23.36
N PRO A 471 4.39 41.23 -22.56
CA PRO A 471 5.37 42.24 -22.95
C PRO A 471 6.80 41.73 -22.82
N LYS A 472 7.59 42.00 -23.87
CA LYS A 472 9.02 41.71 -23.98
C LYS A 472 9.82 42.52 -22.95
N LEU A 473 10.56 41.85 -22.07
CA LEU A 473 11.62 42.50 -21.28
C LEU A 473 12.85 42.73 -22.15
N GLN A 474 13.23 44.00 -22.28
CA GLN A 474 14.49 44.45 -22.86
C GLN A 474 15.66 44.00 -21.97
N THR A 475 16.63 43.32 -22.57
CA THR A 475 17.94 43.04 -21.99
C THR A 475 18.87 44.22 -22.26
N SER A 476 19.61 44.66 -21.25
CA SER A 476 20.79 45.53 -21.39
C SER A 476 21.92 44.97 -20.52
N PRO A 477 23.18 44.98 -21.01
CA PRO A 477 24.24 44.13 -20.48
C PRO A 477 25.00 44.81 -19.33
N GLY A 478 25.17 44.10 -18.21
CA GLY A 478 25.84 44.61 -17.01
C GLY A 478 26.90 43.66 -16.47
N ARG A 479 28.14 43.88 -16.92
CA ARG A 479 29.42 43.77 -16.19
C ARG A 479 29.72 42.52 -15.35
N VAL A 480 30.60 41.68 -15.90
CA VAL A 480 31.33 40.61 -15.21
C VAL A 480 32.37 41.19 -14.25
N THR A 481 32.25 40.92 -12.95
CA THR A 481 33.32 41.10 -11.96
C THR A 481 33.80 39.73 -11.47
N ARG A 482 35.04 39.42 -11.82
CA ARG A 482 35.81 38.23 -11.48
C ARG A 482 36.33 38.37 -10.04
N ILE A 483 35.88 37.54 -9.10
CA ILE A 483 36.49 37.44 -7.77
C ILE A 483 37.25 36.10 -7.68
N ARG A 484 38.57 36.21 -7.54
CA ARG A 484 39.52 35.12 -7.26
C ARG A 484 39.40 34.72 -5.79
N SER A 485 39.07 33.47 -5.49
CA SER A 485 39.33 32.87 -4.17
C SER A 485 40.72 32.22 -4.19
N LYS A 486 41.65 32.76 -3.39
CA LYS A 486 42.95 32.16 -3.10
C LYS A 486 42.77 31.05 -2.07
N SER A 487 43.37 29.90 -2.38
CA SER A 487 43.69 28.81 -1.45
C SER A 487 44.78 29.26 -0.47
N THR A 488 44.58 29.04 0.82
CA THR A 488 45.68 29.04 1.80
C THR A 488 45.60 27.78 2.64
N VAL A 489 46.52 26.87 2.35
CA VAL A 489 46.95 25.76 3.18
C VAL A 489 47.73 26.35 4.35
N HIS A 490 47.47 25.93 5.59
CA HIS A 490 48.46 25.96 6.67
C HIS A 490 48.30 24.70 7.54
N ASN A 491 49.34 23.86 7.49
CA ASN A 491 49.65 22.85 8.49
C ASN A 491 50.17 23.53 9.76
N ARG A 492 49.66 23.12 10.92
CA ARG A 492 50.45 22.67 12.07
C ARG A 492 49.56 21.92 13.05
#